data_AF-A0A2D5KCG6-F1
#
_entry.id   AF-A0A2D5KCG6-F1
#
_cell.length_a   1.000
_cell.length_b   1.000
_cell.length_c   1.000
_cell.angle_alpha   90.00
_cell.angle_beta   90.00
_cell.angle_gamma   90.00
#
_symmetry.space_group_name_H-M   'P 1'
#
loop_
_entity.id
_entity.type
_entity.pdbx_description
1 polymer ?
#
loop_
_entity_poly.entity_id
_entity_poly.type
_entity_poly.pdbx_seq_one_letter_code
_entity_poly.pdbx_strand_id
1 'polypeptide(L)'
;MLLKKVALIAFVSVGLAACNNGQPADENSNQSEETAPQEQMQNETPANQQQQPPAGMQGQPQSQAPNLSDEELKQFAEIAQEMQVVNQSFQQEMMTAIENEGMQVDRFTQIQQAQQNPSQESDASPEEMKTFEAANQKLQEIQTTAQAEMTKKLEDAGLSQEWYQQTAMAIQSNQELMMRFQQLQQGGNPNQGGAPTQGQ
;
A
#
# COMPACT_ATOMS: atom_id res chain seq x y z
N MET A 1 17.74 19.33 22.01
CA MET A 1 16.69 19.49 20.97
C MET A 1 16.12 18.10 20.65
N LEU A 2 14.83 18.04 20.34
CA LEU A 2 13.93 16.89 20.48
C LEU A 2 14.23 15.70 19.55
N LEU A 3 14.43 14.50 20.13
CA LEU A 3 14.24 13.23 19.43
C LEU A 3 12.73 12.98 19.28
N LYS A 4 12.23 13.02 18.04
CA LYS A 4 10.87 12.61 17.72
C LYS A 4 10.85 11.10 17.45
N LYS A 5 10.15 10.38 18.34
CA LYS A 5 9.81 8.96 18.23
C LYS A 5 8.87 8.76 17.04
N VAL A 6 9.22 7.89 16.10
CA VAL A 6 8.30 7.38 15.09
C VAL A 6 7.71 6.09 15.64
N ALA A 7 6.39 6.07 15.84
CA ALA A 7 5.65 4.90 16.28
C ALA A 7 5.37 4.00 15.07
N LEU A 8 5.81 2.75 15.15
CA LEU A 8 5.45 1.66 14.24
C LEU A 8 3.98 1.28 14.46
N ILE A 9 3.16 1.41 13.41
CA ILE A 9 1.80 0.87 13.38
C ILE A 9 1.92 -0.62 13.04
N ALA A 10 1.70 -1.47 14.03
CA ALA A 10 1.57 -2.91 13.83
C ALA A 10 0.23 -3.22 13.17
N PHE A 11 0.27 -3.81 11.97
CA PHE A 11 -0.89 -4.43 11.34
C PHE A 11 -1.28 -5.68 12.15
N VAL A 12 -2.35 -5.59 12.93
CA VAL A 12 -2.98 -6.77 13.52
C VAL A 12 -3.83 -7.43 12.44
N SER A 13 -3.30 -8.50 11.87
CA SER A 13 -4.03 -9.43 11.02
C SER A 13 -5.12 -10.13 11.82
N VAL A 14 -6.38 -9.81 11.51
CA VAL A 14 -7.56 -10.54 12.00
C VAL A 14 -7.55 -11.93 11.37
N GLY A 15 -7.31 -12.94 12.21
CA GLY A 15 -7.44 -14.33 11.82
C GLY A 15 -8.90 -14.70 11.57
N LEU A 16 -9.20 -15.15 10.35
CA LEU A 16 -10.40 -15.95 10.06
C LEU A 16 -10.18 -17.35 10.64
N ALA A 17 -10.83 -17.67 11.76
CA ALA A 17 -10.96 -19.04 12.21
C ALA A 17 -12.16 -19.69 11.49
N ALA A 18 -11.85 -20.69 10.65
CA ALA A 18 -12.80 -21.52 9.94
C ALA A 18 -13.65 -22.36 10.90
N CYS A 19 -14.93 -22.49 10.58
CA CYS A 19 -15.82 -23.50 11.16
C CYS A 19 -15.38 -24.89 10.68
N ASN A 20 -15.12 -25.85 11.58
CA ASN A 20 -15.46 -27.24 11.32
C ASN A 20 -15.63 -28.04 12.62
N ASN A 21 -16.69 -28.85 12.64
CA ASN A 21 -17.15 -29.66 13.76
C ASN A 21 -16.89 -31.13 13.39
N GLY A 22 -16.07 -31.86 14.15
CA GLY A 22 -15.73 -33.26 13.89
C GLY A 22 -14.80 -33.88 14.95
N GLN A 23 -15.39 -34.66 15.86
CA GLN A 23 -14.81 -35.56 16.89
C GLN A 23 -13.91 -36.69 16.31
N PRO A 24 -13.30 -37.62 17.10
CA PRO A 24 -13.02 -37.69 18.56
C PRO A 24 -11.60 -38.23 18.93
N ALA A 25 -11.39 -38.50 20.23
CA ALA A 25 -10.49 -39.49 20.86
C ALA A 25 -9.00 -39.10 20.97
N ASP A 26 -8.55 -38.78 22.19
CA ASP A 26 -7.81 -39.66 23.11
C ASP A 26 -6.29 -39.55 22.89
N GLU A 27 -5.57 -38.89 23.80
CA GLU A 27 -4.60 -39.61 24.63
C GLU A 27 -4.19 -38.79 25.86
N ASN A 28 -4.17 -39.51 26.96
CA ASN A 28 -3.97 -39.12 28.34
C ASN A 28 -2.46 -39.11 28.66
N SER A 29 -1.99 -38.07 29.32
CA SER A 29 -0.87 -38.17 30.27
C SER A 29 -1.07 -37.16 31.39
N ASN A 30 -1.75 -37.67 32.40
CA ASN A 30 -1.90 -37.15 33.75
C ASN A 30 -0.56 -37.16 34.51
N GLN A 31 -0.20 -36.04 35.11
CA GLN A 31 0.29 -35.98 36.49
C GLN A 31 -0.03 -34.56 37.00
N SER A 32 -1.07 -34.42 37.83
CA SER A 32 -0.99 -34.30 39.31
C SER A 32 -0.05 -33.19 39.76
N GLU A 33 -0.36 -32.25 40.66
CA GLU A 33 -1.48 -31.95 41.55
C GLU A 33 -1.02 -30.65 42.24
N GLU A 34 -1.84 -29.60 42.36
CA GLU A 34 -1.85 -28.78 43.58
C GLU A 34 -3.19 -28.05 43.73
N THR A 35 -4.07 -28.71 44.45
CA THR A 35 -5.04 -28.19 45.44
C THR A 35 -5.33 -26.67 45.50
N ALA A 36 -6.59 -26.33 45.21
CA ALA A 36 -7.34 -25.21 45.82
C ALA A 36 -7.78 -25.61 47.28
N PRO A 37 -8.37 -24.76 48.17
CA PRO A 37 -9.33 -23.69 47.85
C PRO A 37 -9.39 -22.42 48.75
N GLN A 38 -9.95 -21.35 48.15
CA GLN A 38 -10.94 -20.41 48.69
C GLN A 38 -10.72 -19.72 50.06
N GLU A 39 -10.60 -18.39 50.02
CA GLU A 39 -11.32 -17.51 50.95
C GLU A 39 -12.06 -16.41 50.19
N GLN A 40 -13.37 -16.37 50.43
CA GLN A 40 -14.34 -15.40 49.95
C GLN A 40 -14.31 -14.15 50.85
N MET A 41 -14.53 -12.97 50.28
CA MET A 41 -15.59 -12.00 50.68
C MET A 41 -15.24 -10.61 50.11
N GLN A 42 -16.01 -10.15 49.11
CA GLN A 42 -17.19 -9.28 49.23
C GLN A 42 -16.81 -7.80 49.42
N ASN A 43 -17.56 -6.96 48.70
CA ASN A 43 -17.43 -5.51 48.52
C ASN A 43 -16.34 -5.15 47.48
N GLU A 44 -16.60 -4.51 46.34
CA GLU A 44 -17.54 -3.43 46.07
C GLU A 44 -18.02 -3.47 44.60
N THR A 45 -19.23 -2.98 44.37
CA THR A 45 -19.76 -2.69 43.05
C THR A 45 -19.23 -1.32 42.60
N PRO A 46 -18.66 -1.16 41.39
CA PRO A 46 -18.69 0.12 40.72
C PRO A 46 -19.81 0.13 39.69
N ALA A 47 -20.72 1.07 39.93
CA ALA A 47 -21.80 1.51 39.09
C ALA A 47 -21.43 1.62 37.59
N ASN A 48 -22.33 1.06 36.77
CA ASN A 48 -22.97 1.75 35.65
C ASN A 48 -22.16 2.90 35.00
N GLN A 49 -21.10 2.55 34.28
CA GLN A 49 -20.57 3.42 33.22
C GLN A 49 -21.36 3.14 31.96
N GLN A 50 -22.39 3.95 31.77
CA GLN A 50 -23.10 4.12 30.50
C GLN A 50 -22.05 4.28 29.40
N GLN A 51 -21.91 3.24 28.58
CA GLN A 51 -21.19 3.30 27.32
C GLN A 51 -21.91 4.36 26.47
N GLN A 52 -21.40 5.59 26.46
CA GLN A 52 -21.77 6.55 25.44
C GLN A 52 -21.45 5.88 24.10
N PRO A 53 -22.39 5.81 23.14
CA PRO A 53 -22.04 5.42 21.79
C PRO A 53 -20.91 6.37 21.34
N PRO A 54 -19.88 5.87 20.63
CA PRO A 54 -18.80 6.73 20.16
C PRO A 54 -19.39 7.95 19.48
N ALA A 55 -19.02 9.13 19.99
CA ALA A 55 -19.38 10.41 19.42
C ALA A 55 -19.06 10.37 17.93
N GLY A 56 -20.03 10.81 17.13
CA GLY A 56 -20.15 10.52 15.71
C GLY A 56 -18.83 10.54 14.97
N MET A 57 -18.71 9.58 14.04
CA MET A 57 -18.00 9.81 12.79
C MET A 57 -18.55 11.11 12.22
N GLN A 58 -17.90 12.23 12.56
CA GLN A 58 -18.03 13.47 11.84
C GLN A 58 -17.67 13.08 10.42
N GLY A 59 -18.70 12.96 9.57
CA GLY A 59 -18.51 12.81 8.15
C GLY A 59 -17.55 13.92 7.75
N GLN A 60 -16.32 13.53 7.39
CA GLN A 60 -15.47 14.42 6.63
C GLN A 60 -16.36 14.96 5.51
N PRO A 61 -16.35 16.28 5.25
CA PRO A 61 -17.07 16.81 4.11
C PRO A 61 -16.67 15.91 2.94
N GLN A 62 -17.67 15.22 2.35
CA GLN A 62 -17.52 14.61 1.05
C GLN A 62 -17.07 15.76 0.17
N SER A 63 -15.75 15.88 0.02
CA SER A 63 -15.15 16.75 -0.95
C SER A 63 -15.76 16.22 -2.22
N GLN A 64 -16.70 16.99 -2.77
CA GLN A 64 -17.31 16.67 -4.04
C GLN A 64 -16.14 16.36 -4.94
N ALA A 65 -16.01 15.10 -5.36
CA ALA A 65 -14.88 14.72 -6.18
C ALA A 65 -14.86 15.71 -7.35
N PRO A 66 -13.67 16.14 -7.81
CA PRO A 66 -13.60 16.98 -9.01
C PRO A 66 -14.51 16.35 -10.05
N ASN A 67 -15.41 17.16 -10.62
CA ASN A 67 -16.41 16.66 -11.55
C ASN A 67 -15.72 16.30 -12.86
N LEU A 68 -15.08 15.14 -12.87
CA LEU A 68 -14.31 14.63 -13.98
C LEU A 68 -15.26 14.14 -15.07
N SER A 69 -15.07 14.70 -16.24
CA SER A 69 -15.74 14.28 -17.46
C SER A 69 -15.19 12.94 -17.96
N ASP A 70 -15.94 12.25 -18.81
CA ASP A 70 -15.49 10.99 -19.41
C ASP A 70 -14.24 11.19 -20.28
N GLU A 71 -14.07 12.37 -20.87
CA GLU A 71 -12.88 12.72 -21.65
C GLU A 71 -11.64 12.85 -20.76
N GLU A 72 -11.76 13.54 -19.62
CA GLU A 72 -10.67 13.63 -18.64
C GLU A 72 -10.29 12.26 -18.06
N LEU A 73 -11.27 11.38 -17.83
CA LEU A 73 -11.02 10.00 -17.40
C LEU A 73 -10.29 9.17 -18.47
N LYS A 74 -10.60 9.39 -19.76
CA LYS A 74 -9.89 8.74 -20.88
C LYS A 74 -8.47 9.28 -21.03
N GLN A 75 -8.28 10.59 -20.98
CA GLN A 75 -6.95 11.21 -21.00
C GLN A 75 -6.10 10.68 -19.84
N PHE A 76 -6.68 10.59 -18.64
CA PHE A 76 -6.00 10.00 -17.50
C PHE A 76 -5.61 8.54 -17.73
N ALA A 77 -6.50 7.73 -18.33
CA ALA A 77 -6.20 6.34 -18.64
C ALA A 77 -5.04 6.19 -19.63
N GLU A 78 -5.05 6.97 -20.71
CA GLU A 78 -4.00 6.95 -21.73
C GLU A 78 -2.65 7.32 -21.12
N ILE A 79 -2.60 8.40 -20.35
CA ILE A 79 -1.39 8.83 -19.65
C ILE A 79 -0.95 7.80 -18.62
N ALA A 80 -1.87 7.24 -17.82
CA ALA A 80 -1.52 6.23 -16.83
C ALA A 80 -0.90 4.97 -17.48
N GLN A 81 -1.39 4.56 -18.66
CA GLN A 81 -0.80 3.48 -19.44
C GLN A 81 0.61 3.82 -19.92
N GLU A 82 0.81 5.02 -20.46
CA GLU A 82 2.14 5.47 -20.86
C GLU A 82 3.12 5.52 -19.69
N MET A 83 2.69 6.06 -18.55
CA MET A 83 3.48 6.09 -17.31
C MET A 83 3.83 4.68 -16.84
N GLN A 84 2.91 3.72 -16.98
CA GLN A 84 3.18 2.32 -16.63
C GLN A 84 4.26 1.69 -17.52
N VAL A 85 4.27 1.99 -18.82
CA VAL A 85 5.32 1.51 -19.74
C VAL A 85 6.67 2.12 -19.38
N VAL A 86 6.69 3.43 -19.13
CA VAL A 86 7.88 4.18 -18.71
C VAL A 86 8.45 3.62 -17.41
N ASN A 87 7.61 3.44 -16.39
CA ASN A 87 8.03 2.88 -15.11
C ASN A 87 8.62 1.47 -15.25
N GLN A 88 8.06 0.63 -16.12
CA GLN A 88 8.63 -0.69 -16.40
C GLN A 88 10.01 -0.60 -17.06
N SER A 89 10.19 0.31 -18.03
CA SER A 89 11.51 0.56 -18.64
C SER A 89 12.54 0.92 -17.59
N PHE A 90 12.20 1.87 -16.71
CA PHE A 90 13.13 2.30 -15.67
C PHE A 90 13.45 1.22 -14.65
N GLN A 91 12.49 0.38 -14.27
CA GLN A 91 12.78 -0.77 -13.42
C GLN A 91 13.80 -1.72 -14.06
N GLN A 92 13.67 -1.99 -15.36
CA GLN A 92 14.64 -2.81 -16.11
C GLN A 92 16.01 -2.14 -16.21
N GLU A 93 16.05 -0.83 -16.46
CA GLU A 93 17.29 -0.06 -16.51
C GLU A 93 18.02 -0.04 -15.18
N MET A 94 17.30 0.10 -14.07
CA MET A 94 17.86 0.04 -12.72
C MET A 94 18.52 -1.32 -12.44
N MET A 95 17.83 -2.43 -12.75
CA MET A 95 18.40 -3.77 -12.57
C MET A 95 19.64 -3.97 -13.44
N THR A 96 19.57 -3.56 -14.71
CA THR A 96 20.68 -3.65 -15.65
C THR A 96 21.88 -2.81 -15.19
N ALA A 97 21.65 -1.62 -14.63
CA ALA A 97 22.70 -0.77 -14.11
C ALA A 97 23.44 -1.41 -12.92
N ILE A 98 22.72 -2.06 -12.01
CA ILE A 98 23.31 -2.80 -10.89
C ILE A 98 24.19 -3.95 -11.42
N GLU A 99 23.67 -4.73 -12.38
CA GLU A 99 24.40 -5.84 -12.99
C GLU A 99 25.65 -5.39 -13.74
N ASN A 100 25.57 -4.26 -14.47
CA ASN A 100 26.70 -3.70 -15.21
C ASN A 100 27.84 -3.22 -14.30
N GLU A 101 27.55 -2.78 -13.08
CA GLU A 101 28.57 -2.45 -12.08
C GLU A 101 29.20 -3.73 -11.46
N GLY A 102 28.69 -4.91 -11.80
CA GLY A 102 29.23 -6.20 -11.38
C GLY A 102 28.58 -6.76 -10.11
N MET A 103 27.38 -6.31 -9.75
CA MET A 103 26.65 -6.78 -8.58
C MET A 103 25.31 -7.39 -8.98
N GLN A 104 24.90 -8.47 -8.33
CA GLN A 104 23.55 -9.02 -8.51
C GLN A 104 22.54 -8.16 -7.74
N VAL A 105 21.33 -8.00 -8.29
CA VAL A 105 20.24 -7.21 -7.68
C VAL A 105 19.92 -7.68 -6.26
N ASP A 106 19.92 -8.99 -6.00
CA ASP A 106 19.68 -9.55 -4.66
C ASP A 106 20.80 -9.18 -3.67
N ARG A 107 22.06 -9.16 -4.13
CA ARG A 107 23.19 -8.76 -3.27
C ARG A 107 23.16 -7.26 -2.97
N PHE A 108 22.84 -6.45 -3.98
CA PHE A 108 22.62 -5.01 -3.80
C PHE A 108 21.52 -4.75 -2.75
N THR A 109 20.39 -5.45 -2.85
CA THR A 109 19.25 -5.30 -1.94
C THR A 109 19.58 -5.74 -0.52
N GLN A 110 20.39 -6.79 -0.34
CA GLN A 110 20.89 -7.20 0.98
C GLN A 110 21.80 -6.14 1.60
N ILE A 111 22.76 -5.61 0.84
CA ILE A 111 23.67 -4.55 1.32
C ILE A 111 22.87 -3.30 1.69
N GLN A 112 21.89 -2.91 0.85
CA GLN A 112 21.05 -1.76 1.11
C GLN A 112 20.22 -1.91 2.41
N GLN A 113 19.61 -3.08 2.65
CA GLN A 113 18.87 -3.34 3.87
C GLN A 113 19.76 -3.28 5.12
N ALA A 114 20.96 -3.87 5.05
CA ALA A 114 21.91 -3.81 6.15
C ALA A 114 22.32 -2.35 6.45
N GLN A 115 22.55 -1.52 5.43
CA GLN A 115 22.89 -0.11 5.63
C GLN A 115 21.74 0.73 6.23
N GLN A 116 20.48 0.39 5.92
CA GLN A 116 19.32 1.10 6.47
C GLN A 116 18.96 0.67 7.89
N ASN A 117 19.47 -0.47 8.35
CA ASN A 117 19.17 -1.03 9.65
C ASN A 117 20.32 -0.78 10.65
N PRO A 118 20.19 0.15 11.61
CA PRO A 118 21.26 0.46 12.57
C PRO A 118 21.62 -0.69 13.51
N SER A 119 20.78 -1.72 13.58
CA SER A 119 20.98 -2.90 14.43
C SER A 119 21.54 -4.11 13.68
N GLN A 120 21.81 -3.97 12.38
CA GLN A 120 22.36 -5.04 11.56
C GLN A 120 23.76 -4.64 11.09
N GLU A 121 24.74 -5.50 11.37
CA GLU A 121 26.07 -5.34 10.80
C GLU A 121 26.05 -5.80 9.34
N SER A 122 26.75 -5.06 8.48
CA SER A 122 26.91 -5.43 7.08
C SER A 122 28.03 -6.44 6.93
N ASP A 123 27.77 -7.53 6.22
CA ASP A 123 28.78 -8.52 5.81
C ASP A 123 29.45 -8.15 4.47
N ALA A 124 29.19 -6.96 3.95
CA ALA A 124 29.73 -6.50 2.68
C ALA A 124 31.23 -6.30 2.76
N SER A 125 31.94 -6.87 1.79
CA SER A 125 33.37 -6.60 1.60
C SER A 125 33.61 -5.16 1.13
N PRO A 126 34.84 -4.63 1.28
CA PRO A 126 35.20 -3.31 0.76
C PRO A 126 34.98 -3.17 -0.75
N GLU A 127 35.19 -4.24 -1.52
CA GLU A 127 34.96 -4.24 -2.98
C GLU A 127 33.47 -4.17 -3.30
N GLU A 128 32.64 -4.95 -2.61
CA GLU A 128 31.19 -4.89 -2.77
C GLU A 128 30.63 -3.52 -2.38
N MET A 129 31.15 -2.89 -1.33
CA MET A 129 30.74 -1.54 -0.94
C MET A 129 31.08 -0.51 -2.03
N LYS A 130 32.25 -0.62 -2.66
CA LYS A 130 32.63 0.25 -3.77
C LYS A 130 31.69 0.08 -4.97
N THR A 131 31.38 -1.16 -5.35
CA THR A 131 30.42 -1.44 -6.43
C THR A 131 29.02 -0.96 -6.06
N PHE A 132 28.59 -1.16 -4.83
CA PHE A 132 27.30 -0.69 -4.31
C PHE A 132 27.17 0.83 -4.41
N GLU A 133 28.20 1.59 -4.03
CA GLU A 133 28.24 3.04 -4.16
C GLU A 133 28.16 3.50 -5.62
N ALA A 134 28.91 2.85 -6.53
CA ALA A 134 28.86 3.14 -7.96
C ALA A 134 27.47 2.87 -8.55
N ALA A 135 26.87 1.73 -8.22
CA ALA A 135 25.50 1.40 -8.61
C ALA A 135 24.51 2.45 -8.09
N ASN A 136 24.61 2.90 -6.84
CA ASN A 136 23.74 3.95 -6.30
C ASN A 136 23.86 5.29 -7.05
N GLN A 137 25.04 5.64 -7.56
CA GLN A 137 25.19 6.83 -8.40
C GLN A 137 24.43 6.68 -9.72
N LYS A 138 24.55 5.51 -10.37
CA LYS A 138 23.81 5.21 -11.60
C LYS A 138 22.30 5.17 -11.39
N LEU A 139 21.84 4.58 -10.29
CA LEU A 139 20.42 4.54 -9.95
C LEU A 139 19.84 5.94 -9.70
N GLN A 140 20.60 6.87 -9.11
CA GLN A 140 20.18 8.27 -8.97
C GLN A 140 20.05 8.98 -10.31
N GLU A 141 20.97 8.75 -11.24
CA GLU A 141 20.88 9.27 -12.61
C GLU A 141 19.61 8.75 -13.31
N ILE A 142 19.36 7.44 -13.25
CA ILE A 142 18.16 6.81 -13.81
C ILE A 142 16.89 7.37 -13.18
N GLN A 143 16.84 7.51 -11.86
CA GLN A 143 15.68 8.06 -11.15
C GLN A 143 15.39 9.53 -11.55
N THR A 144 16.44 10.32 -11.82
CA THR A 144 16.28 11.70 -12.29
C THR A 144 15.75 11.73 -13.71
N THR A 145 16.31 10.91 -14.61
CA THR A 145 15.81 10.74 -15.97
C THR A 145 14.36 10.31 -15.97
N ALA A 146 13.98 9.39 -15.07
CA ALA A 146 12.61 8.93 -14.95
C ALA A 146 11.62 10.02 -14.58
N GLN A 147 11.96 10.85 -13.61
CA GLN A 147 11.14 12.00 -13.24
C GLN A 147 11.00 12.98 -14.40
N ALA A 148 12.07 13.23 -15.15
CA ALA A 148 12.03 14.12 -16.30
C ALA A 148 11.13 13.55 -17.42
N GLU A 149 11.22 12.26 -17.74
CA GLU A 149 10.39 11.64 -18.78
C GLU A 149 8.91 11.61 -18.42
N MET A 150 8.58 11.28 -17.16
CA MET A 150 7.20 11.37 -16.68
C MET A 150 6.66 12.80 -16.74
N THR A 151 7.47 13.80 -16.35
CA THR A 151 7.07 15.21 -16.43
C THR A 151 6.80 15.62 -17.87
N LYS A 152 7.73 15.28 -18.77
CA LYS A 152 7.61 15.57 -20.20
C LYS A 152 6.36 14.96 -20.83
N LYS A 153 6.00 13.73 -20.46
CA LYS A 153 4.77 13.08 -20.97
C LYS A 153 3.50 13.81 -20.60
N LEU A 154 3.44 14.38 -19.39
CA LEU A 154 2.33 15.22 -18.98
C LEU A 154 2.33 16.53 -19.77
N GLU A 155 3.49 17.18 -19.92
CA GLU A 155 3.63 18.43 -20.67
C GLU A 155 3.27 18.27 -22.15
N ASP A 156 3.72 17.20 -22.80
CA ASP A 156 3.42 16.88 -24.21
C ASP A 156 1.91 16.64 -24.43
N ALA A 157 1.20 16.18 -23.39
CA ALA A 157 -0.25 16.01 -23.38
C ALA A 157 -1.01 17.28 -22.94
N GLY A 158 -0.31 18.37 -22.60
CA GLY A 158 -0.92 19.60 -22.09
C GLY A 158 -1.48 19.48 -20.67
N LEU A 159 -1.02 18.50 -19.91
CA LEU A 159 -1.49 18.18 -18.56
C LEU A 159 -0.46 18.59 -17.51
N SER A 160 -0.94 18.95 -16.32
CA SER A 160 -0.06 19.25 -15.19
C SER A 160 0.15 18.03 -14.30
N GLN A 161 1.27 18.00 -13.58
CA GLN A 161 1.51 17.00 -12.53
C GLN A 161 0.46 17.05 -11.43
N GLU A 162 -0.01 18.25 -11.07
CA GLU A 162 -1.07 18.43 -10.09
C GLU A 162 -2.38 17.80 -10.59
N TRP A 163 -2.76 18.02 -11.84
CA TRP A 163 -3.97 17.42 -12.43
C TRP A 163 -3.90 15.88 -12.37
N TYR A 164 -2.74 15.30 -12.72
CA TYR A 164 -2.56 13.85 -12.67
C TYR A 164 -2.73 13.30 -11.24
N GLN A 165 -2.11 13.94 -10.24
CA GLN A 165 -2.22 13.52 -8.84
C GLN A 165 -3.63 13.67 -8.29
N GLN A 166 -4.29 14.81 -8.56
CA GLN A 166 -5.65 15.08 -8.10
C GLN A 166 -6.65 14.11 -8.74
N THR A 167 -6.48 13.82 -10.03
CA THR A 167 -7.32 12.86 -10.76
C THR A 167 -7.15 11.45 -10.22
N ALA A 168 -5.90 11.01 -9.99
CA ALA A 168 -5.62 9.72 -9.37
C ALA A 168 -6.28 9.59 -7.98
N MET A 169 -6.14 10.61 -7.13
CA MET A 169 -6.75 10.66 -5.80
C MET A 169 -8.28 10.65 -5.87
N ALA A 170 -8.88 11.39 -6.81
CA ALA A 170 -10.32 11.44 -7.01
C ALA A 170 -10.87 10.08 -7.42
N ILE A 171 -10.21 9.40 -8.36
CA ILE A 171 -10.60 8.05 -8.81
C ILE A 171 -10.48 7.04 -7.66
N GLN A 172 -9.43 7.11 -6.84
CA GLN A 172 -9.25 6.18 -5.71
C GLN A 172 -10.24 6.41 -4.56
N SER A 173 -10.61 7.66 -4.30
CA SER A 173 -11.47 8.02 -3.17
C SER A 173 -12.96 8.02 -3.48
N ASN A 174 -13.36 8.03 -4.76
CA ASN A 174 -14.75 8.05 -5.18
C ASN A 174 -15.13 6.77 -5.95
N GLN A 175 -16.01 5.97 -5.34
CA GLN A 175 -16.50 4.71 -5.90
C GLN A 175 -17.20 4.87 -7.26
N GLU A 176 -17.96 5.95 -7.46
CA GLU A 176 -18.62 6.21 -8.74
C GLU A 176 -17.61 6.51 -9.85
N LEU A 177 -16.61 7.35 -9.56
CA LEU A 177 -15.51 7.62 -10.50
C LEU A 177 -14.71 6.36 -10.80
N MET A 178 -14.44 5.53 -9.80
CA MET A 178 -13.76 4.25 -9.98
C MET A 178 -14.54 3.31 -10.91
N MET A 179 -15.86 3.20 -10.73
CA MET A 179 -16.71 2.38 -11.60
C MET A 179 -16.76 2.94 -13.03
N ARG A 180 -16.93 4.26 -13.18
CA ARG A 180 -16.92 4.92 -14.50
C ARG A 180 -15.59 4.74 -15.22
N PHE A 181 -14.48 4.94 -14.51
CA PHE A 181 -13.13 4.72 -15.04
C PHE A 181 -12.94 3.26 -15.51
N GLN A 182 -13.33 2.28 -14.70
CA GLN A 182 -13.26 0.86 -15.10
C GLN A 182 -14.14 0.54 -16.31
N GLN A 183 -15.33 1.15 -16.42
CA GLN A 183 -16.22 0.94 -17.56
C GLN A 183 -15.59 1.48 -18.85
N LEU A 184 -15.02 2.69 -18.78
CA LEU A 184 -14.33 3.33 -19.90
C LEU A 184 -13.12 2.49 -20.37
N GLN A 185 -12.34 1.95 -19.44
CA GLN A 185 -11.20 1.08 -19.76
C GLN A 185 -11.58 -0.24 -20.45
N GLN A 186 -12.79 -0.74 -20.21
CA GLN A 186 -13.32 -1.95 -20.87
C GLN A 186 -13.99 -1.65 -22.22
N GLY A 187 -13.91 -0.41 -22.71
CA GLY A 187 -14.58 0.02 -23.94
C GLY A 187 -16.09 0.26 -23.78
N GLY A 188 -16.60 0.28 -22.54
CA GLY A 188 -18.00 0.57 -22.25
C GLY A 188 -18.29 2.08 -22.25
N ASN A 189 -19.47 2.47 -22.75
CA ASN A 189 -19.94 3.85 -22.65
C ASN A 189 -20.64 4.04 -21.28
N PRO A 190 -20.06 4.79 -20.32
CA PRO A 190 -20.64 4.98 -18.99
C PRO A 190 -21.95 5.78 -19.03
N ASN A 191 -22.25 6.45 -20.15
CA ASN A 191 -23.49 7.21 -20.37
C ASN A 191 -24.65 6.35 -20.90
N GLN A 192 -24.43 5.05 -21.12
CA GLN A 192 -25.50 4.08 -21.33
C GLN A 192 -25.81 3.39 -20.00
N GLY A 193 -26.35 4.17 -19.07
CA GLY A 193 -27.05 3.61 -17.91
C GLY A 193 -28.14 2.68 -18.43
N GLY A 194 -27.92 1.38 -18.28
CA GLY A 194 -28.96 0.39 -18.50
C GLY A 194 -30.10 0.71 -17.54
N ALA A 195 -31.21 1.22 -18.09
CA ALA A 195 -32.49 1.02 -17.44
C ALA A 195 -32.62 -0.49 -17.19
N PRO A 196 -32.95 -0.95 -15.96
CA PRO A 196 -33.26 -2.35 -15.77
C PRO A 196 -34.41 -2.68 -16.71
N THR A 197 -34.13 -3.50 -17.71
CA THR A 197 -35.17 -4.10 -18.54
C THR A 197 -35.97 -4.97 -17.58
N GLN A 198 -37.08 -4.44 -17.07
CA GLN A 198 -38.06 -5.23 -16.36
C GLN A 198 -38.56 -6.25 -17.38
N GLY A 199 -38.03 -7.47 -17.29
CA GLY A 199 -38.53 -8.63 -18.00
C GLY A 199 -40.00 -8.81 -17.63
N GLN A 200 -40.82 -8.89 -18.66
CA GLN A 200 -42.24 -9.25 -18.62
C GLN A 200 -42.42 -10.70 -18.19
#